data_AF-A0ABD0LDT3-F1
#
_entry.id   AF-A0ABD0LDT3-F1
#
_cell.length_a   1.000
_cell.length_b   1.000
_cell.length_c   1.000
_cell.angle_alpha   90.00
_cell.angle_beta   90.00
_cell.angle_gamma   90.00
#
_symmetry.space_group_name_H-M   'P 1'
#
loop_
_entity.id
_entity.type
_entity.pdbx_description
1 polymer ?
#
loop_
_entity_poly.entity_id
_entity_poly.type
_entity_poly.pdbx_seq_one_letter_code
_entity_poly.pdbx_strand_id
1 'polypeptide(L)'
;SKAWSVWSDSSDPWWHQFCRLESHWDKIDYNCVDMRFMGNWPVCFDSHLVPEKNCIVYSFGIDYDFRFDDAMAAAGCTVFSFDPSMNVSDHQRSKQVTFKAIGLSGTDNDMFSPRLNSYVTSPTTWRMRRLSSIMKQLGHREGDIAVIKIDIEGSEWDVVHDLLGTGSGLASVPQLLIEWHAFTDFPPRSRYTEMLRDYATLESAGFRKFWTRDEGRTHFIGRLHSQAETAFVNSHYLSGP
;
A
#
# COMPACT_ATOMS: atom_id res chain seq x y z
N SER A 1 0.17 -8.74 22.14
CA SER A 1 1.42 -9.52 22.21
C SER A 1 1.26 -11.01 22.47
N LYS A 2 0.14 -11.53 23.03
CA LYS A 2 -0.08 -12.99 23.25
C LYS A 2 -0.67 -13.78 22.07
N ALA A 3 -1.27 -13.12 21.08
CA ALA A 3 -1.84 -13.80 19.92
C ALA A 3 -0.75 -14.34 18.96
N TRP A 4 0.38 -13.64 18.86
CA TRP A 4 1.46 -13.94 17.92
C TRP A 4 2.28 -15.17 18.22
N SER A 5 2.54 -15.45 19.51
CA SER A 5 3.42 -16.54 19.92
C SER A 5 2.88 -17.94 19.57
N VAL A 6 1.67 -18.02 19.03
CA VAL A 6 1.02 -19.28 18.64
C VAL A 6 1.15 -19.55 17.13
N TRP A 7 1.50 -18.56 16.30
CA TRP A 7 1.38 -18.66 14.83
C TRP A 7 2.67 -18.45 14.02
N SER A 8 3.81 -18.14 14.65
CA SER A 8 5.10 -18.07 13.95
C SER A 8 6.20 -18.72 14.77
N ASP A 9 6.38 -20.03 14.57
CA ASP A 9 7.64 -20.67 14.90
C ASP A 9 8.68 -20.24 13.86
N SER A 10 9.73 -19.55 14.29
CA SER A 10 10.80 -19.11 13.38
C SER A 10 11.61 -20.27 12.79
N SER A 11 11.40 -21.50 13.26
CA SER A 11 11.99 -22.71 12.68
C SER A 11 11.23 -23.25 11.45
N ASP A 12 10.00 -22.77 11.21
CA ASP A 12 9.23 -23.14 10.02
C ASP A 12 9.94 -22.66 8.73
N PRO A 13 9.93 -23.47 7.66
CA PRO A 13 10.53 -23.08 6.38
C PRO A 13 9.79 -21.89 5.75
N TRP A 14 10.48 -21.12 4.90
CA TRP A 14 9.95 -19.89 4.28
C TRP A 14 8.57 -20.09 3.63
N TRP A 15 8.34 -21.23 2.97
CA TRP A 15 7.09 -21.50 2.26
C TRP A 15 5.91 -21.68 3.20
N HIS A 16 6.15 -22.18 4.42
CA HIS A 16 5.10 -22.29 5.43
C HIS A 16 4.68 -20.89 5.90
N GLN A 17 5.64 -20.00 6.15
CA GLN A 17 5.36 -18.60 6.50
C GLN A 17 4.58 -17.90 5.37
N PHE A 18 4.96 -18.17 4.12
CA PHE A 18 4.28 -17.61 2.95
C PHE A 18 2.83 -18.09 2.82
N CYS A 19 2.57 -19.40 2.94
CA CYS A 19 1.20 -19.92 2.88
C CYS A 19 0.31 -19.35 4.02
N ARG A 20 0.89 -19.09 5.20
CA ARG A 20 0.18 -18.38 6.28
C ARG A 20 -0.16 -16.96 5.86
N LEU A 21 0.78 -16.23 5.27
CA LEU A 21 0.57 -14.88 4.77
C LEU A 21 -0.55 -14.82 3.72
N GLU A 22 -0.55 -15.71 2.74
CA GLU A 22 -1.64 -15.81 1.76
C GLU A 22 -2.99 -16.12 2.41
N SER A 23 -3.00 -17.02 3.40
CA SER A 23 -4.22 -17.29 4.16
C SER A 23 -4.73 -16.06 4.92
N HIS A 24 -3.85 -15.17 5.36
CA HIS A 24 -4.25 -13.87 5.89
C HIS A 24 -4.87 -13.00 4.80
N TRP A 25 -4.32 -12.96 3.58
CA TRP A 25 -4.87 -12.17 2.46
C TRP A 25 -6.32 -12.52 2.14
N ASP A 26 -6.72 -13.79 2.29
CA ASP A 26 -8.08 -14.26 2.01
C ASP A 26 -9.14 -13.88 3.05
N LYS A 27 -8.74 -13.45 4.26
CA LYS A 27 -9.67 -13.23 5.38
C LYS A 27 -10.17 -11.81 5.45
N ILE A 28 -11.44 -11.58 5.10
CA ILE A 28 -12.13 -10.30 5.37
C ILE A 28 -12.57 -10.27 6.84
N ASP A 29 -12.39 -9.13 7.51
CA ASP A 29 -12.69 -8.99 8.94
C ASP A 29 -13.32 -7.64 9.34
N TYR A 30 -13.74 -6.85 8.34
CA TYR A 30 -14.63 -5.70 8.46
C TYR A 30 -15.70 -5.73 7.36
N ASN A 31 -16.93 -5.34 7.70
CA ASN A 31 -18.02 -5.18 6.73
C ASN A 31 -18.22 -3.70 6.43
N CYS A 32 -17.67 -3.22 5.32
CA CYS A 32 -17.92 -1.86 4.85
C CYS A 32 -19.32 -1.76 4.25
N VAL A 33 -20.18 -0.91 4.81
CA VAL A 33 -21.58 -0.77 4.38
C VAL A 33 -21.67 0.05 3.09
N ASP A 34 -20.93 1.15 3.01
CA ASP A 34 -20.85 2.04 1.84
C ASP A 34 -19.51 1.85 1.11
N MET A 35 -19.29 0.64 0.59
CA MET A 35 -18.15 0.35 -0.27
C MET A 35 -18.43 0.82 -1.69
N ARG A 36 -17.55 1.66 -2.25
CA ARG A 36 -17.65 2.16 -3.63
C ARG A 36 -16.36 1.87 -4.39
N PHE A 37 -16.50 1.43 -5.63
CA PHE A 37 -15.36 1.36 -6.55
C PHE A 37 -15.05 2.75 -7.10
N MET A 38 -13.87 3.24 -6.75
CA MET A 38 -13.31 4.49 -7.25
C MET A 38 -12.34 4.12 -8.37
N GLY A 39 -12.86 4.04 -9.60
CA GLY A 39 -12.12 3.43 -10.71
C GLY A 39 -11.98 1.92 -10.52
N ASN A 40 -10.74 1.43 -10.41
CA ASN A 40 -10.40 0.02 -10.22
C ASN A 40 -10.22 -0.42 -8.76
N TRP A 41 -10.23 0.52 -7.81
CA TRP A 41 -9.98 0.25 -6.38
C TRP A 41 -11.22 0.49 -5.51
N PRO A 42 -11.51 -0.37 -4.52
CA PRO A 42 -12.61 -0.18 -3.60
C PRO A 42 -12.21 0.73 -2.43
N VAL A 43 -13.08 1.67 -2.09
CA VAL A 43 -12.94 2.60 -0.97
C VAL A 43 -14.17 2.50 -0.08
N CYS A 44 -13.96 2.51 1.23
CA CYS A 44 -15.03 2.53 2.21
C CYS A 44 -15.43 3.97 2.56
N PHE A 45 -16.72 4.29 2.42
CA PHE A 45 -17.27 5.61 2.75
C PHE A 45 -18.05 5.63 4.07
N ASP A 46 -17.99 4.54 4.86
CA ASP A 46 -18.57 4.48 6.20
C ASP A 46 -18.05 5.61 7.10
N SER A 47 -18.86 6.05 8.07
CA SER A 47 -18.46 6.84 9.25
C SER A 47 -17.54 8.06 8.98
N HIS A 48 -17.70 8.74 7.84
CA HIS A 48 -16.83 9.86 7.42
C HIS A 48 -15.35 9.50 7.22
N LEU A 49 -15.03 8.22 6.98
CA LEU A 49 -13.66 7.76 6.65
C LEU A 49 -13.08 8.49 5.44
N VAL A 50 -13.94 8.91 4.51
CA VAL A 50 -13.62 9.88 3.46
C VAL A 50 -14.40 11.16 3.73
N PRO A 51 -13.73 12.25 4.15
CA PRO A 51 -14.39 13.54 4.35
C PRO A 51 -15.03 14.07 3.06
N GLU A 52 -16.23 14.63 3.16
CA GLU A 52 -16.93 15.24 2.00
C GLU A 52 -16.18 16.43 1.38
N LYS A 53 -15.30 17.07 2.15
CA LYS A 53 -14.49 18.21 1.73
C LYS A 53 -13.08 18.08 2.28
N ASN A 54 -12.11 18.60 1.52
CA ASN A 54 -10.70 18.65 1.89
C ASN A 54 -10.08 17.27 2.17
N CYS A 55 -10.62 16.18 1.60
CA CYS A 55 -9.96 14.89 1.65
C CYS A 55 -8.70 14.93 0.79
N ILE A 56 -7.58 14.46 1.35
CA ILE A 56 -6.32 14.26 0.62
C ILE A 56 -6.14 12.76 0.38
N VAL A 57 -5.80 12.41 -0.86
CA VAL A 57 -5.53 11.03 -1.27
C VAL A 57 -4.13 10.93 -1.83
N TYR A 58 -3.38 9.93 -1.40
CA TYR A 58 -2.11 9.56 -2.03
C TYR A 58 -2.30 8.27 -2.82
N SER A 59 -1.82 8.25 -4.05
CA SER A 59 -1.88 7.11 -4.97
C SER A 59 -0.49 6.82 -5.50
N PHE A 60 0.05 5.64 -5.20
CA PHE A 60 1.40 5.22 -5.57
C PHE A 60 1.36 4.09 -6.60
N GLY A 61 2.27 4.20 -7.58
CA GLY A 61 2.38 3.35 -8.77
C GLY A 61 1.12 3.43 -9.62
N ILE A 62 1.19 4.31 -10.61
CA ILE A 62 0.05 4.70 -11.42
C ILE A 62 0.06 3.92 -12.73
N ASP A 63 1.24 3.64 -13.28
CA ASP A 63 1.44 2.96 -14.57
C ASP A 63 0.47 3.47 -15.67
N TYR A 64 0.35 4.79 -15.76
CA TYR A 64 -0.57 5.49 -16.67
C TYR A 64 -2.07 5.23 -16.45
N ASP A 65 -2.47 4.42 -15.47
CA ASP A 65 -3.85 4.17 -15.07
C ASP A 65 -4.28 5.07 -13.91
N PHE A 66 -4.89 6.20 -14.26
CA PHE A 66 -5.40 7.17 -13.30
C PHE A 66 -6.89 6.98 -12.99
N ARG A 67 -7.50 5.82 -13.30
CA ARG A 67 -8.94 5.62 -13.07
C ARG A 67 -9.32 5.82 -11.60
N PHE A 68 -8.49 5.34 -10.68
CA PHE A 68 -8.68 5.60 -9.24
C PHE A 68 -8.53 7.07 -8.89
N ASP A 69 -7.44 7.69 -9.33
CA ASP A 69 -7.08 9.08 -9.03
C ASP A 69 -8.16 10.06 -9.49
N ASP A 70 -8.61 9.91 -10.74
CA ASP A 70 -9.64 10.76 -11.33
C ASP A 70 -11.00 10.52 -10.66
N ALA A 71 -11.31 9.29 -10.26
CA ALA A 71 -12.55 8.99 -9.53
C ALA A 71 -12.55 9.62 -8.12
N MET A 72 -11.44 9.54 -7.39
CA MET A 72 -11.31 10.21 -6.07
C MET A 72 -11.37 11.74 -6.20
N ALA A 73 -10.79 12.30 -7.25
CA ALA A 73 -10.91 13.71 -7.57
C ALA A 73 -12.37 14.11 -7.92
N ALA A 74 -13.10 13.26 -8.65
CA ALA A 74 -14.51 13.47 -8.93
C ALA A 74 -15.39 13.41 -7.67
N ALA A 75 -14.96 12.65 -6.65
CA ALA A 75 -15.57 12.63 -5.32
C ALA A 75 -15.20 13.85 -4.45
N GLY A 76 -14.39 14.79 -4.96
CA GLY A 76 -14.07 16.05 -4.27
C GLY A 76 -12.74 16.04 -3.50
N CYS A 77 -11.92 15.00 -3.65
CA CYS A 77 -10.61 14.94 -3.01
C CYS A 77 -9.51 15.62 -3.81
N THR A 78 -8.52 16.16 -3.10
CA THR A 78 -7.23 16.52 -3.71
C THR A 78 -6.35 15.28 -3.74
N VAL A 79 -5.91 14.88 -4.92
CA VAL A 79 -5.16 13.65 -5.15
C VAL A 79 -3.73 13.97 -5.54
N PHE A 80 -2.79 13.29 -4.89
CA PHE A 80 -1.38 13.27 -5.27
C PHE A 80 -1.04 11.89 -5.79
N SER A 81 -0.73 11.83 -7.09
CA SER A 81 -0.36 10.63 -7.81
C SER A 81 1.16 10.55 -7.90
N PHE A 82 1.75 9.39 -7.62
CA PHE A 82 3.19 9.20 -7.49
C PHE A 82 3.65 8.00 -8.29
N ASP A 83 4.51 8.24 -9.28
CA ASP A 83 5.12 7.15 -10.04
C ASP A 83 6.46 7.58 -10.66
N PRO A 84 7.59 6.98 -10.27
CA PRO A 84 8.87 7.31 -10.87
C PRO A 84 9.12 6.59 -12.22
N SER A 85 8.29 5.60 -12.58
CA SER A 85 8.47 4.76 -13.77
C SER A 85 7.87 5.35 -15.05
N MET A 86 6.87 6.24 -14.93
CA MET A 86 6.10 6.79 -16.07
C MET A 86 6.87 7.75 -17.00
N ASN A 87 8.18 7.94 -16.80
CA ASN A 87 9.05 8.76 -17.65
C ASN A 87 8.46 10.16 -18.01
N VAL A 88 7.73 10.75 -17.07
CA VAL A 88 7.16 12.10 -17.18
C VAL A 88 7.56 12.90 -15.95
N SER A 89 7.76 14.21 -16.10
CA SER A 89 8.06 15.09 -14.97
C SER A 89 6.82 15.33 -14.11
N ASP A 90 7.03 15.86 -12.90
CA ASP A 90 5.97 16.48 -12.11
C ASP A 90 5.09 17.38 -12.97
N HIS A 91 3.77 17.22 -12.88
CA HIS A 91 2.82 18.02 -13.63
C HIS A 91 1.45 18.04 -12.94
N GLN A 92 0.64 19.02 -13.31
CA GLN A 92 -0.76 19.04 -12.93
C GLN A 92 -1.55 18.21 -13.93
N ARG A 93 -2.08 17.05 -13.52
CA ARG A 93 -2.90 16.20 -14.38
C ARG A 93 -4.28 16.81 -14.59
N SER A 94 -4.90 17.30 -13.51
CA SER A 94 -6.22 17.94 -13.54
C SER A 94 -6.31 18.99 -12.42
N LYS A 95 -7.43 19.71 -12.29
CA LYS A 95 -7.61 20.72 -11.22
C LYS A 95 -7.35 20.16 -9.81
N GLN A 96 -7.64 18.88 -9.59
CA GLN A 96 -7.57 18.22 -8.28
C GLN A 96 -6.51 17.12 -8.21
N VAL A 97 -5.85 16.76 -9.33
CA VAL A 97 -4.85 15.69 -9.38
C VAL A 97 -3.49 16.26 -9.76
N THR A 98 -2.52 16.14 -8.85
CA THR A 98 -1.12 16.51 -9.05
C THR A 98 -0.28 15.25 -9.17
N PHE A 99 0.49 15.12 -10.25
CA PHE A 99 1.42 14.02 -10.45
C PHE A 99 2.83 14.39 -9.99
N LYS A 100 3.51 13.45 -9.36
CA LYS A 100 4.88 13.54 -8.85
C LYS A 100 5.72 12.35 -9.33
N ALA A 101 6.85 12.62 -9.95
CA ALA A 101 7.81 11.61 -10.40
C ALA A 101 8.71 11.13 -9.24
N ILE A 102 8.08 10.63 -8.18
CA ILE A 102 8.72 10.17 -6.94
C ILE A 102 8.16 8.78 -6.61
N GLY A 103 9.02 7.84 -6.23
CA GLY A 103 8.61 6.54 -5.72
C GLY A 103 8.52 6.50 -4.20
N LEU A 104 7.72 5.56 -3.69
CA LEU A 104 7.58 5.29 -2.26
C LEU A 104 8.50 4.15 -1.83
N SER A 105 9.16 4.32 -0.68
CA SER A 105 10.10 3.32 -0.13
C SER A 105 10.23 3.47 1.38
N GLY A 106 10.84 2.48 2.04
CA GLY A 106 11.20 2.56 3.46
C GLY A 106 12.38 3.49 3.77
N THR A 107 13.05 4.08 2.77
CA THR A 107 14.19 4.99 2.94
C THR A 107 14.23 6.08 1.86
N ASP A 108 14.71 7.27 2.19
CA ASP A 108 14.96 8.31 1.19
C ASP A 108 16.21 7.98 0.37
N ASN A 109 16.09 7.96 -0.96
CA ASN A 109 17.20 7.68 -1.87
C ASN A 109 17.02 8.44 -3.19
N ASP A 110 17.99 9.26 -3.58
CA ASP A 110 17.98 9.98 -4.86
C ASP A 110 18.62 9.18 -6.01
N MET A 111 19.28 8.06 -5.69
CA MET A 111 20.06 7.24 -6.60
C MET A 111 19.55 5.79 -6.65
N PHE A 112 18.27 5.56 -6.39
CA PHE A 112 17.72 4.20 -6.41
C PHE A 112 17.72 3.66 -7.84
N SER A 113 18.33 2.50 -8.04
CA SER A 113 18.31 1.81 -9.33
C SER A 113 17.28 0.67 -9.24
N PRO A 114 16.11 0.79 -9.91
CA PRO A 114 15.12 -0.27 -9.91
C PRO A 114 15.60 -1.51 -10.66
N ARG A 115 15.00 -2.66 -10.33
CA ARG A 115 15.24 -3.89 -11.08
C ARG A 115 14.69 -3.76 -12.49
N LEU A 116 15.36 -4.39 -13.44
CA LEU A 116 14.79 -4.52 -14.78
C LEU A 116 13.66 -5.55 -14.77
N ASN A 117 12.51 -5.16 -15.29
CA ASN A 117 11.31 -5.99 -15.42
C ASN A 117 10.46 -5.48 -16.61
N SER A 118 9.19 -5.85 -16.67
CA SER A 118 8.25 -5.40 -17.71
C SER A 118 8.01 -3.87 -17.68
N TYR A 119 8.10 -3.24 -16.51
CA TYR A 119 7.86 -1.81 -16.31
C TYR A 119 9.15 -0.98 -16.42
N VAL A 120 10.29 -1.59 -16.15
CA VAL A 120 11.62 -0.96 -16.20
C VAL A 120 12.48 -1.70 -17.22
N THR A 121 12.44 -1.26 -18.47
CA THR A 121 13.11 -1.94 -19.58
C THR A 121 14.56 -1.50 -19.82
N SER A 122 15.01 -0.45 -19.15
CA SER A 122 16.38 0.08 -19.28
C SER A 122 16.90 0.60 -17.93
N PRO A 123 18.24 0.57 -17.70
CA PRO A 123 18.83 1.13 -16.50
C PRO A 123 18.42 2.61 -16.32
N THR A 124 17.88 2.91 -15.15
CA THR A 124 17.43 4.25 -14.78
C THR A 124 17.69 4.49 -13.30
N THR A 125 17.43 5.72 -12.87
CA THR A 125 17.56 6.15 -11.48
C THR A 125 16.26 6.83 -11.06
N TRP A 126 15.73 6.41 -9.91
CA TRP A 126 14.52 6.96 -9.34
C TRP A 126 14.80 7.71 -8.04
N ARG A 127 14.00 8.75 -7.85
CA ARG A 127 13.89 9.46 -6.59
C ARG A 127 12.88 8.76 -5.71
N MET A 128 13.35 8.08 -4.68
CA MET A 128 12.53 7.34 -3.72
C MET A 128 12.45 8.10 -2.40
N ARG A 129 11.29 8.07 -1.75
CA ARG A 129 11.04 8.77 -0.48
C ARG A 129 10.20 7.93 0.47
N ARG A 130 10.46 8.11 1.76
CA ARG A 130 9.55 7.70 2.83
C ARG A 130 8.24 8.47 2.75
N LEU A 131 7.15 7.86 3.22
CA LEU A 131 5.85 8.53 3.34
C LEU A 131 5.97 9.84 4.14
N SER A 132 6.66 9.81 5.28
CA SER A 132 6.88 10.98 6.14
C SER A 132 7.64 12.11 5.42
N SER A 133 8.62 11.76 4.58
CA SER A 133 9.35 12.72 3.75
C SER A 133 8.47 13.33 2.67
N ILE A 134 7.58 12.55 2.04
CA ILE A 134 6.61 13.04 1.05
C ILE A 134 5.62 13.99 1.71
N MET A 135 5.05 13.61 2.85
CA MET A 135 4.14 14.47 3.63
C MET A 135 4.80 15.80 3.98
N LYS A 136 6.04 15.76 4.48
CA LYS A 136 6.81 16.98 4.79
C LYS A 136 7.06 17.86 3.56
N GLN A 137 7.38 17.26 2.40
CA GLN A 137 7.60 18.01 1.16
C GLN A 137 6.34 18.69 0.65
N LEU A 138 5.18 18.07 0.84
CA LEU A 138 3.88 18.61 0.44
C LEU A 138 3.24 19.51 1.51
N GLY A 139 3.83 19.59 2.71
CA GLY A 139 3.30 20.37 3.82
C GLY A 139 2.08 19.74 4.50
N HIS A 140 1.85 18.44 4.29
CA HIS A 140 0.79 17.69 4.95
C HIS A 140 1.26 17.09 6.28
N ARG A 141 0.33 16.91 7.20
CA ARG A 141 0.54 16.34 8.53
C ARG A 141 -0.21 15.04 8.66
N GLU A 142 0.15 14.28 9.68
CA GLU A 142 -0.63 13.12 10.10
C GLU A 142 -2.09 13.50 10.35
N GLY A 143 -3.02 12.70 9.82
CA GLY A 143 -4.45 12.96 9.89
C GLY A 143 -5.02 13.81 8.75
N ASP A 144 -4.18 14.48 7.94
CA ASP A 144 -4.68 15.23 6.77
C ASP A 144 -5.05 14.27 5.61
N ILE A 145 -4.46 13.07 5.57
CA ILE A 145 -4.63 12.08 4.49
C ILE A 145 -5.76 11.11 4.82
N ALA A 146 -6.75 11.01 3.95
CA ALA A 146 -7.91 10.12 4.12
C ALA A 146 -7.67 8.70 3.57
N VAL A 147 -6.99 8.59 2.43
CA VAL A 147 -6.74 7.31 1.75
C VAL A 147 -5.32 7.27 1.20
N ILE A 148 -4.65 6.14 1.38
CA ILE A 148 -3.40 5.81 0.70
C ILE A 148 -3.60 4.54 -0.14
N LYS A 149 -3.39 4.63 -1.45
CA LYS A 149 -3.31 3.50 -2.39
C LYS A 149 -1.85 3.20 -2.71
N ILE A 150 -1.43 1.94 -2.59
CA ILE A 150 -0.06 1.48 -2.84
C ILE A 150 -0.06 0.26 -3.73
N ASP A 151 0.61 0.36 -4.86
CA ASP A 151 0.85 -0.73 -5.79
C ASP A 151 2.16 -0.35 -6.50
N ILE A 152 3.27 -0.92 -6.03
CA ILE A 152 4.65 -0.49 -6.31
C ILE A 152 5.58 -1.69 -6.49
N GLU A 153 5.03 -2.79 -7.01
CA GLU A 153 5.76 -3.93 -7.57
C GLU A 153 6.79 -4.56 -6.59
N GLY A 154 6.40 -4.70 -5.32
CA GLY A 154 7.15 -5.41 -4.27
C GLY A 154 7.72 -4.51 -3.18
N SER A 155 7.81 -3.20 -3.42
CA SER A 155 8.33 -2.25 -2.42
C SER A 155 7.34 -2.02 -1.27
N GLU A 156 6.11 -2.54 -1.36
CA GLU A 156 5.08 -2.47 -0.32
C GLU A 156 5.57 -2.98 1.02
N TRP A 157 6.34 -4.08 1.00
CA TRP A 157 6.86 -4.70 2.21
C TRP A 157 7.87 -3.82 2.94
N ASP A 158 8.75 -3.14 2.20
CA ASP A 158 9.71 -2.20 2.78
C ASP A 158 9.03 -0.97 3.35
N VAL A 159 7.99 -0.49 2.66
CA VAL A 159 7.18 0.65 3.10
C VAL A 159 6.44 0.30 4.38
N VAL A 160 5.73 -0.82 4.43
CA VAL A 160 4.97 -1.26 5.60
C VAL A 160 5.91 -1.51 6.78
N HIS A 161 7.06 -2.13 6.54
CA HIS A 161 8.08 -2.33 7.58
C HIS A 161 8.57 -1.00 8.20
N ASP A 162 8.91 0.00 7.38
CA ASP A 162 9.34 1.32 7.85
C ASP A 162 8.22 2.05 8.62
N LEU A 163 6.98 1.97 8.13
CA LEU A 163 5.81 2.59 8.78
C LEU A 163 5.53 1.98 10.15
N LEU A 164 5.63 0.65 10.27
CA LEU A 164 5.46 -0.05 11.55
C LEU A 164 6.64 0.20 12.51
N GLY A 165 7.87 0.25 12.01
CA GLY A 165 9.08 0.42 12.82
C GLY A 165 9.28 1.84 13.36
N THR A 166 8.81 2.86 12.63
CA THR A 166 8.91 4.26 13.06
C THR A 166 7.76 4.69 13.98
N GLY A 167 6.69 3.89 14.06
CA GLY A 167 5.48 4.24 14.79
C GLY A 167 4.74 5.47 14.22
N SER A 168 5.09 5.89 13.00
CA SER A 168 4.64 7.14 12.39
C SER A 168 3.80 6.89 11.14
N GLY A 169 2.86 7.80 10.86
CA GLY A 169 2.09 7.86 9.62
C GLY A 169 0.89 6.90 9.52
N LEU A 170 1.07 5.60 9.79
CA LEU A 170 0.03 4.60 9.48
C LEU A 170 -1.19 4.67 10.41
N ALA A 171 -0.99 4.87 11.72
CA ALA A 171 -2.08 5.01 12.68
C ALA A 171 -2.99 6.21 12.38
N SER A 172 -2.48 7.18 11.61
CA SER A 172 -3.12 8.44 11.27
C SER A 172 -3.78 8.45 9.89
N VAL A 173 -3.90 7.26 9.25
CA VAL A 173 -4.52 7.08 7.94
C VAL A 173 -5.81 6.25 8.11
N PRO A 174 -6.98 6.80 7.74
CA PRO A 174 -8.26 6.10 7.84
C PRO A 174 -8.34 4.85 6.96
N GLN A 175 -7.72 4.86 5.77
CA GLN A 175 -7.79 3.75 4.82
C GLN A 175 -6.47 3.49 4.09
N LEU A 176 -6.08 2.23 4.04
CA LEU A 176 -4.92 1.74 3.31
C LEU A 176 -5.40 0.72 2.27
N LEU A 177 -5.14 1.02 1.00
CA LEU A 177 -5.38 0.12 -0.13
C LEU A 177 -4.02 -0.31 -0.66
N ILE A 178 -3.78 -1.61 -0.76
CA ILE A 178 -2.45 -2.12 -1.09
C ILE A 178 -2.49 -3.41 -1.89
N GLU A 179 -1.68 -3.46 -2.95
CA GLU A 179 -1.42 -4.66 -3.73
C GLU A 179 -0.14 -5.33 -3.26
N TRP A 180 -0.28 -6.54 -2.71
CA TRP A 180 0.85 -7.27 -2.16
C TRP A 180 1.55 -8.08 -3.24
N HIS A 181 2.77 -7.69 -3.59
CA HIS A 181 3.56 -8.39 -4.58
C HIS A 181 4.58 -9.36 -3.93
N ALA A 182 4.56 -10.62 -4.35
CA ALA A 182 5.58 -11.62 -3.99
C ALA A 182 5.97 -12.45 -5.23
N PHE A 183 7.10 -12.07 -5.82
CA PHE A 183 7.76 -12.70 -6.96
C PHE A 183 8.83 -13.71 -6.54
N THR A 184 9.40 -14.38 -7.54
CA THR A 184 10.34 -15.49 -7.33
C THR A 184 11.65 -15.02 -6.69
N ASP A 185 12.10 -13.82 -7.07
CA ASP A 185 13.33 -13.18 -6.65
C ASP A 185 13.11 -11.94 -5.76
N PHE A 186 11.84 -11.56 -5.51
CA PHE A 186 11.50 -10.41 -4.68
C PHE A 186 10.10 -10.47 -4.06
N PRO A 187 9.92 -10.15 -2.75
CA PRO A 187 10.94 -10.04 -1.72
C PRO A 187 11.77 -11.31 -1.54
N PRO A 188 13.01 -11.23 -1.05
CA PRO A 188 13.81 -12.42 -0.80
C PRO A 188 13.12 -13.32 0.24
N ARG A 189 13.10 -14.63 -0.03
CA ARG A 189 12.43 -15.65 0.81
C ARG A 189 12.83 -15.61 2.29
N SER A 190 14.03 -15.13 2.61
CA SER A 190 14.51 -14.94 3.98
C SER A 190 13.67 -13.94 4.79
N ARG A 191 12.88 -13.10 4.13
CA ARG A 191 12.03 -12.07 4.77
C ARG A 191 10.61 -12.53 5.04
N TYR A 192 10.18 -13.72 4.64
CA TYR A 192 8.77 -14.09 4.75
C TYR A 192 8.27 -14.20 6.19
N THR A 193 9.14 -14.56 7.14
CA THR A 193 8.82 -14.49 8.57
C THR A 193 8.60 -13.05 9.04
N GLU A 194 9.40 -12.10 8.53
CA GLU A 194 9.24 -10.66 8.82
C GLU A 194 7.97 -10.13 8.16
N MET A 195 7.73 -10.45 6.89
CA MET A 195 6.51 -10.04 6.16
C MET A 195 5.23 -10.54 6.83
N LEU A 196 5.20 -11.80 7.27
CA LEU A 196 4.07 -12.32 8.05
C LEU A 196 3.89 -11.56 9.37
N ARG A 197 5.01 -11.22 10.05
CA ARG A 197 4.98 -10.43 11.29
C ARG A 197 4.47 -9.01 11.04
N ASP A 198 4.92 -8.37 9.99
CA ASP A 198 4.52 -7.00 9.64
C ASP A 198 3.03 -6.99 9.27
N TYR A 199 2.57 -7.98 8.50
CA TYR A 199 1.16 -8.10 8.11
C TYR A 199 0.23 -8.24 9.31
N ALA A 200 0.44 -9.18 10.23
CA ALA A 200 -0.47 -9.25 11.38
C ALA A 200 -0.19 -8.12 12.40
N THR A 201 0.88 -7.33 12.24
CA THR A 201 1.13 -6.13 13.08
C THR A 201 0.27 -4.99 12.55
N LEU A 202 0.12 -4.88 11.23
CA LEU A 202 -0.88 -4.05 10.58
C LEU A 202 -2.29 -4.38 11.13
N GLU A 203 -2.68 -5.66 11.15
CA GLU A 203 -3.96 -6.10 11.74
C GLU A 203 -4.09 -5.70 13.22
N SER A 204 -3.04 -5.95 14.00
CA SER A 204 -3.00 -5.62 15.43
C SER A 204 -2.99 -4.12 15.72
N ALA A 205 -2.54 -3.30 14.75
CA ALA A 205 -2.55 -1.83 14.81
C ALA A 205 -3.91 -1.22 14.45
N GLY A 206 -4.93 -2.06 14.22
CA GLY A 206 -6.30 -1.63 14.01
C GLY A 206 -6.74 -1.60 12.55
N PHE A 207 -5.89 -1.98 11.60
CA PHE A 207 -6.31 -2.13 10.21
C PHE A 207 -7.16 -3.37 10.03
N ARG A 208 -8.42 -3.18 9.67
CA ARG A 208 -9.41 -4.23 9.43
C ARG A 208 -9.73 -4.27 7.94
N LYS A 209 -9.55 -5.42 7.32
CA LYS A 209 -9.73 -5.62 5.90
C LYS A 209 -11.20 -5.78 5.55
N PHE A 210 -11.64 -5.01 4.56
CA PHE A 210 -13.02 -5.04 4.09
C PHE A 210 -13.16 -5.59 2.68
N TRP A 211 -12.04 -5.71 1.96
CA TRP A 211 -12.04 -6.22 0.60
C TRP A 211 -10.70 -6.85 0.24
N THR A 212 -10.73 -7.85 -0.65
CA THR A 212 -9.55 -8.43 -1.30
C THR A 212 -9.89 -8.96 -2.68
N ARG A 213 -8.90 -8.98 -3.58
CA ARG A 213 -8.94 -9.66 -4.88
C ARG A 213 -7.63 -10.41 -5.07
N ASP A 214 -7.75 -11.66 -5.53
CA ASP A 214 -6.60 -12.45 -5.97
C ASP A 214 -6.18 -11.95 -7.36
N GLU A 215 -4.93 -11.50 -7.48
CA GLU A 215 -4.32 -11.02 -8.73
C GLU A 215 -3.37 -12.04 -9.35
N GLY A 216 -3.35 -13.26 -8.80
CA GLY A 216 -2.69 -14.41 -9.37
C GLY A 216 -1.75 -15.08 -8.39
N ARG A 217 -2.05 -16.34 -8.10
CA ARG A 217 -1.22 -17.25 -7.29
C ARG A 217 -0.72 -18.41 -8.15
N THR A 218 0.57 -18.39 -8.47
CA THR A 218 1.24 -19.42 -9.28
C THR A 218 2.46 -19.94 -8.53
N HIS A 219 2.34 -21.16 -7.98
CA HIS A 219 3.40 -21.83 -7.22
C HIS A 219 3.80 -23.16 -7.86
N PHE A 220 5.07 -23.29 -8.21
CA PHE A 220 5.69 -24.57 -8.53
C PHE A 220 7.18 -24.52 -8.25
N ILE A 221 7.86 -25.66 -8.38
CA ILE A 221 9.30 -25.74 -8.11
C ILE A 221 10.05 -24.71 -8.97
N GLY A 222 10.71 -23.76 -8.32
CA GLY A 222 11.47 -22.71 -8.99
C GLY A 222 10.68 -21.45 -9.37
N ARG A 223 9.35 -21.42 -9.19
CA ARG A 223 8.53 -20.23 -9.42
C ARG A 223 7.59 -19.95 -8.26
N LEU A 224 7.65 -18.71 -7.79
CA LEU A 224 6.74 -18.10 -6.86
C LEU A 224 6.26 -16.79 -7.47
N HIS A 225 4.97 -16.68 -7.69
CA HIS A 225 4.34 -15.44 -8.13
C HIS A 225 2.97 -15.38 -7.47
N SER A 226 2.83 -14.47 -6.53
CA SER A 226 1.62 -14.29 -5.77
C SER A 226 1.33 -12.81 -5.64
N GLN A 227 0.13 -12.41 -5.99
CA GLN A 227 -0.35 -11.05 -5.89
C GLN A 227 -1.74 -11.01 -5.26
N ALA A 228 -2.00 -10.00 -4.45
CA ALA A 228 -3.35 -9.76 -3.93
C ALA A 228 -3.56 -8.29 -3.63
N GLU A 229 -4.59 -7.70 -4.22
CA GLU A 229 -5.10 -6.42 -3.77
C GLU A 229 -5.90 -6.60 -2.47
N THR A 230 -5.71 -5.68 -1.54
CA THR A 230 -6.41 -5.66 -0.26
C THR A 230 -6.76 -4.22 0.11
N ALA A 231 -7.91 -4.05 0.77
CA ALA A 231 -8.36 -2.75 1.25
C ALA A 231 -8.70 -2.83 2.74
N PHE A 232 -8.12 -1.92 3.52
CA PHE A 232 -8.26 -1.86 4.96
C PHE A 232 -8.86 -0.52 5.41
N VAL A 233 -9.75 -0.59 6.40
CA VAL A 233 -10.12 0.57 7.23
C VAL A 233 -9.33 0.53 8.52
N ASN A 234 -8.99 1.69 9.07
CA ASN A 234 -8.37 1.79 10.37
C ASN A 234 -9.45 1.95 11.45
N SER A 235 -9.56 0.97 12.33
CA SER A 235 -10.56 0.90 13.39
C SER A 235 -10.54 2.08 14.38
N HIS A 236 -9.42 2.79 14.48
CA HIS A 236 -9.33 4.02 15.27
C HIS A 236 -10.24 5.14 14.76
N TYR A 237 -10.70 5.06 13.50
CA TYR A 237 -11.60 6.04 12.87
C TYR A 237 -13.06 5.55 12.78
N LEU A 238 -13.34 4.32 13.17
CA LEU A 238 -14.69 3.73 13.07
C LEU A 238 -15.59 4.09 14.25
N SER A 239 -14.99 4.31 15.42
CA SER A 239 -15.65 4.91 16.57
C SER A 239 -15.44 6.41 16.49
N GLY A 240 -16.50 7.16 16.14
CA GLY A 240 -16.47 8.62 16.18
C GLY A 240 -16.20 9.15 17.61
N PRO A 241 -15.93 10.46 17.77
CA PRO A 241 -15.95 11.10 19.08
C PRO A 241 -17.29 10.91 19.79
#